data_AF-A0A0J6T6B1-F1
#
_entry.id   AF-A0A0J6T6B1-F1
#
_cell.length_a   1.000
_cell.length_b   1.000
_cell.length_c   1.000
_cell.angle_alpha   90.00
_cell.angle_beta   90.00
_cell.angle_gamma   90.00
#
_symmetry.space_group_name_H-M   'P 1'
#
loop_
_entity.id
_entity.type
_entity.pdbx_description
1 polymer ?
#
loop_
_entity_poly.entity_id
_entity_poly.type
_entity_poly.pdbx_seq_one_letter_code
_entity_poly.pdbx_strand_id
1 'polypeptide(L)'
;MLDKMLRDFFGLYNACLQQRIEAYRRCGIGLRCRRGGRRRLKAKARLAAGSAKIARQRRDRLHKLSRSLVSRYRGIAFEDLDLTGLKKGMLARSVHDAAWSLLVQLVRYMAGSGGAEVVLVDPRGTSQTCPKCGTIKARTLSPRAHACDCGCVLDRDVAAAMVVHHRAFGLGPGHGLRCVSGRVAA
;
A
#
# COMPACT_ATOMS: atom_id res chain seq x y z
N MET A 1 9.21 -16.01 -0.58
CA MET A 1 8.87 -15.42 -1.90
C MET A 1 8.30 -14.01 -1.78
N LEU A 2 7.32 -13.77 -0.89
CA LEU A 2 6.80 -12.42 -0.54
C LEU A 2 7.90 -11.46 -0.03
N ASP A 3 8.86 -11.98 0.73
CA ASP A 3 9.96 -11.20 1.31
C ASP A 3 10.94 -10.63 0.26
N LYS A 4 11.08 -11.30 -0.90
CA LYS A 4 11.86 -10.80 -2.05
C LYS A 4 11.12 -9.68 -2.78
N MET A 5 9.80 -9.84 -2.99
CA MET A 5 8.96 -8.80 -3.60
C MET A 5 8.88 -7.53 -2.76
N LEU A 6 8.76 -7.68 -1.43
CA LEU A 6 8.77 -6.56 -0.49
C LEU A 6 10.16 -5.90 -0.42
N ARG A 7 11.27 -6.67 -0.40
CA ARG A 7 12.62 -6.11 -0.48
C ARG A 7 12.89 -5.39 -1.81
N ASP A 8 12.41 -5.90 -2.94
CA ASP A 8 12.51 -5.24 -4.24
C ASP A 8 11.68 -3.94 -4.31
N PHE A 9 10.58 -3.90 -3.55
CA PHE A 9 9.73 -2.72 -3.38
C PHE A 9 10.40 -1.67 -2.48
N PHE A 10 11.01 -2.06 -1.37
CA PHE A 10 11.83 -1.17 -0.51
C PHE A 10 13.15 -0.74 -1.18
N GLY A 11 13.72 -1.54 -2.08
CA GLY A 11 14.89 -1.16 -2.88
C GLY A 11 14.62 0.01 -3.83
N LEU A 12 13.42 0.07 -4.40
CA LEU A 12 12.96 1.24 -5.19
C LEU A 12 12.65 2.46 -4.31
N TYR A 13 12.16 2.25 -3.08
CA TYR A 13 11.92 3.31 -2.09
C TYR A 13 13.20 4.12 -1.81
N ASN A 14 14.34 3.44 -1.67
CA ASN A 14 15.64 4.09 -1.48
C ASN A 14 16.22 4.68 -2.77
N ALA A 15 16.02 4.04 -3.92
CA ALA A 15 16.51 4.55 -5.22
C ALA A 15 15.88 5.89 -5.62
N CYS A 16 14.60 6.12 -5.33
CA CYS A 16 13.92 7.39 -5.64
C CYS A 16 14.43 8.55 -4.76
N LEU A 17 14.63 8.30 -3.46
CA LEU A 17 15.19 9.27 -2.51
C LEU A 17 16.64 9.59 -2.86
N GLN A 18 17.45 8.56 -3.13
CA GLN A 18 18.84 8.73 -3.50
C GLN A 18 18.96 9.45 -4.84
N GLN A 19 18.17 9.12 -5.87
CA GLN A 19 18.22 9.86 -7.14
C GLN A 19 17.82 11.33 -7.01
N ARG A 20 16.87 11.68 -6.13
CA ARG A 20 16.54 13.07 -5.79
C ARG A 20 17.70 13.76 -5.08
N ILE A 21 18.22 13.18 -4.00
CA ILE A 21 19.34 13.72 -3.21
C ILE A 21 20.59 13.87 -4.08
N GLU A 22 20.88 12.88 -4.91
CA GLU A 22 22.02 12.84 -5.83
C GLU A 22 21.88 13.85 -6.96
N ALA A 23 20.67 14.07 -7.50
CA ALA A 23 20.41 15.15 -8.45
C ALA A 23 20.60 16.54 -7.82
N TYR A 24 20.21 16.72 -6.54
CA TYR A 24 20.50 17.95 -5.80
C TYR A 24 22.02 18.13 -5.56
N ARG A 25 22.73 17.06 -5.19
CA ARG A 25 24.19 17.06 -4.94
C ARG A 25 25.02 17.27 -6.22
N ARG A 26 24.80 16.48 -7.29
CA ARG A 26 25.55 16.55 -8.57
C ARG A 26 25.35 17.85 -9.33
N CYS A 27 24.19 18.48 -9.19
CA CYS A 27 23.93 19.74 -9.87
C CYS A 27 24.43 20.97 -9.10
N GLY A 28 25.05 20.81 -7.92
CA GLY A 28 25.52 21.94 -7.12
C GLY A 28 24.42 22.98 -6.88
N ILE A 29 23.16 22.53 -6.76
CA ILE A 29 22.01 23.43 -6.59
C ILE A 29 22.02 23.85 -5.12
N GLY A 30 22.94 24.74 -4.77
CA GLY A 30 22.59 25.78 -3.82
C GLY A 30 21.33 26.48 -4.34
N LEU A 31 20.46 26.93 -3.43
CA LEU A 31 19.21 27.66 -3.69
C LEU A 31 19.36 28.94 -4.56
N ARG A 32 20.53 29.19 -5.15
CA ARG A 32 20.91 30.34 -5.98
C ARG A 32 20.99 29.96 -7.46
N CYS A 33 19.88 29.53 -8.06
CA CYS A 33 19.74 29.51 -9.52
C CYS A 33 18.67 30.53 -9.92
N ARG A 34 19.03 31.52 -10.76
CA ARG A 34 18.08 32.53 -11.26
C ARG A 34 16.81 31.86 -11.78
N ARG A 35 15.65 32.34 -11.32
CA ARG A 35 14.34 31.88 -11.79
C ARG A 35 14.31 32.04 -13.32
N GLY A 36 13.91 30.98 -14.04
CA GLY A 36 13.89 30.96 -15.52
C GLY A 36 15.23 30.69 -16.22
N GLY A 37 16.36 30.58 -15.53
CA GLY A 37 17.66 30.34 -16.17
C GLY A 37 17.78 28.97 -16.86
N ARG A 38 18.49 28.89 -17.99
CA ARG A 38 18.73 27.65 -18.77
C ARG A 38 19.23 26.46 -17.91
N ARG A 39 20.11 26.71 -16.94
CA ARG A 39 20.62 25.68 -16.00
C ARG A 39 19.50 25.06 -15.14
N ARG A 40 18.58 25.90 -14.63
CA ARG A 40 17.43 25.46 -13.85
C ARG A 40 16.45 24.64 -14.70
N LEU A 41 16.23 25.05 -15.95
CA LEU A 41 15.38 24.31 -16.89
C LEU A 41 15.96 22.91 -17.18
N LYS A 42 17.27 22.80 -17.44
CA LYS A 42 17.96 21.51 -17.62
C LYS A 42 17.85 20.60 -16.39
N ALA A 43 18.04 21.15 -15.19
CA ALA A 43 17.90 20.39 -13.95
C ALA A 43 16.46 19.89 -13.73
N LYS A 44 15.45 20.75 -13.97
CA LYS A 44 14.03 20.35 -13.92
C LYS A 44 13.70 19.24 -14.91
N ALA A 45 14.20 19.33 -16.15
CA ALA A 45 13.98 18.31 -17.17
C ALA A 45 14.58 16.96 -16.76
N ARG A 46 15.81 16.95 -16.22
CA ARG A 46 16.46 15.74 -15.70
C ARG A 46 15.68 15.11 -14.53
N LEU A 47 15.22 15.93 -13.60
CA LEU A 47 14.37 15.47 -12.49
C LEU A 47 13.05 14.87 -13.00
N ALA A 48 12.39 15.53 -13.95
CA ALA A 48 11.16 15.03 -14.55
C ALA A 48 11.38 13.69 -15.28
N ALA A 49 12.48 13.55 -16.03
CA ALA A 49 12.83 12.30 -16.71
C ALA A 49 13.09 11.14 -15.72
N GLY A 50 13.81 11.41 -14.62
CA GLY A 50 14.02 10.44 -13.54
C GLY A 50 12.71 10.00 -12.89
N SER A 51 11.88 10.97 -12.49
CA SER A 51 10.55 10.70 -11.93
C SER A 51 9.66 9.89 -12.89
N ALA A 52 9.68 10.20 -14.19
CA ALA A 52 8.93 9.47 -15.20
C ALA A 52 9.42 8.02 -15.35
N LYS A 53 10.74 7.78 -15.29
CA LYS A 53 11.32 6.43 -15.30
C LYS A 53 10.83 5.61 -14.10
N ILE A 54 10.86 6.19 -12.91
CA ILE A 54 10.38 5.54 -11.67
C ILE A 54 8.88 5.23 -11.78
N ALA A 55 8.08 6.18 -12.26
CA ALA A 55 6.65 5.98 -12.46
C ALA A 55 6.35 4.82 -13.44
N ARG A 56 7.10 4.71 -14.54
CA ARG A 56 6.97 3.60 -15.50
C ARG A 56 7.35 2.26 -14.86
N GLN A 57 8.46 2.19 -14.13
CA GLN A 57 8.90 0.97 -13.44
C GLN A 57 7.88 0.53 -12.39
N ARG A 58 7.33 1.48 -11.63
CA ARG A 58 6.27 1.22 -10.65
C ARG A 58 5.03 0.65 -11.31
N ARG A 59 4.57 1.27 -12.40
CA ARG A 59 3.40 0.81 -13.17
C ARG A 59 3.60 -0.60 -13.71
N ASP A 60 4.74 -0.88 -14.35
CA ASP A 60 5.06 -2.21 -14.88
C ASP A 60 5.01 -3.29 -13.78
N ARG A 61 5.64 -3.03 -12.63
CA ARG A 61 5.62 -3.96 -11.49
C ARG A 61 4.21 -4.19 -10.96
N LEU A 62 3.41 -3.14 -10.82
CA LEU A 62 2.03 -3.28 -10.35
C LEU A 62 1.17 -4.05 -11.35
N HIS A 63 1.33 -3.84 -12.66
CA HIS A 63 0.64 -4.65 -13.67
C HIS A 63 0.98 -6.14 -13.56
N LYS A 64 2.28 -6.47 -13.40
CA LYS A 64 2.73 -7.86 -13.22
C LYS A 64 2.19 -8.46 -11.93
N LEU A 65 2.21 -7.70 -10.83
CA LEU A 65 1.65 -8.13 -9.55
C LEU A 65 0.14 -8.37 -9.66
N SER A 66 -0.62 -7.42 -10.18
CA SER A 66 -2.07 -7.54 -10.34
C SER A 66 -2.44 -8.76 -11.20
N ARG A 67 -1.72 -8.99 -12.29
CA ARG A 67 -1.92 -10.17 -13.13
C ARG A 67 -1.61 -11.46 -12.38
N SER A 68 -0.52 -11.49 -11.61
CA SER A 68 -0.16 -12.65 -10.79
C SER A 68 -1.18 -12.92 -9.68
N LEU A 69 -1.81 -11.90 -9.11
CA LEU A 69 -2.83 -12.09 -8.07
C LEU A 69 -4.11 -12.68 -8.68
N VAL A 70 -4.64 -12.04 -9.73
CA VAL A 70 -5.89 -12.46 -10.38
C VAL A 70 -5.80 -13.85 -11.01
N SER A 71 -4.62 -14.24 -11.52
CA SER A 71 -4.42 -15.58 -12.10
C SER A 71 -4.32 -16.70 -11.06
N ARG A 72 -3.93 -16.38 -9.82
CA ARG A 72 -3.66 -17.38 -8.77
C ARG A 72 -4.80 -17.53 -7.76
N TYR A 73 -5.57 -16.47 -7.55
CA TYR A 73 -6.57 -16.40 -6.50
C TYR A 73 -7.92 -16.04 -7.08
N ARG A 74 -8.97 -16.79 -6.68
CA ARG A 74 -10.35 -16.53 -7.11
C ARG A 74 -11.05 -15.47 -6.25
N GLY A 75 -10.56 -15.23 -5.04
CA GLY A 75 -11.05 -14.17 -4.15
C GLY A 75 -9.87 -13.34 -3.62
N ILE A 76 -9.95 -12.03 -3.77
CA ILE A 76 -8.93 -11.08 -3.32
C ILE A 76 -9.60 -9.99 -2.49
N ALA A 77 -9.09 -9.74 -1.28
CA ALA A 77 -9.60 -8.71 -0.39
C ALA A 77 -8.57 -7.60 -0.16
N PHE A 78 -9.02 -6.34 -0.13
CA PHE A 78 -8.21 -5.19 0.27
C PHE A 78 -8.93 -4.36 1.32
N GLU A 79 -8.16 -3.64 2.12
CA GLU A 79 -8.68 -2.56 2.96
C GLU A 79 -9.13 -1.36 2.11
N ASP A 80 -10.34 -0.86 2.36
CA ASP A 80 -10.87 0.39 1.79
C ASP A 80 -10.29 1.60 2.53
N LEU A 81 -9.00 1.81 2.32
CA LEU A 81 -8.28 2.92 2.93
C LEU A 81 -8.74 4.25 2.31
N ASP A 82 -9.07 5.24 3.14
CA ASP A 82 -9.21 6.63 2.68
C ASP A 82 -7.82 7.19 2.33
N LEU A 83 -7.42 6.94 1.09
CA LEU A 83 -6.16 7.39 0.55
C LEU A 83 -6.08 8.91 0.46
N THR A 84 -7.20 9.64 0.46
CA THR A 84 -7.20 11.10 0.35
C THR A 84 -6.65 11.72 1.64
N GLY A 85 -7.09 11.23 2.80
CA GLY A 85 -6.54 11.62 4.10
C GLY A 85 -5.09 11.14 4.29
N LEU A 86 -4.82 9.88 3.96
CA LEU A 86 -3.49 9.27 4.10
C LEU A 86 -2.40 9.96 3.25
N LYS A 87 -2.76 10.48 2.07
CA LYS A 87 -1.86 11.25 1.19
C LYS A 87 -1.54 12.66 1.70
N LYS A 88 -2.24 13.16 2.71
CA LYS A 88 -2.03 14.50 3.30
C LYS A 88 -1.33 14.47 4.66
N GLY A 89 -1.26 13.30 5.30
CA GLY A 89 -0.66 13.13 6.63
C GLY A 89 0.81 12.72 6.63
N MET A 90 1.32 12.33 7.80
CA MET A 90 2.73 11.91 8.00
C MET A 90 3.13 10.69 7.17
N LEU A 91 2.16 9.89 6.73
CA LEU A 91 2.37 8.68 5.90
C LEU A 91 2.28 8.95 4.39
N ALA A 92 2.04 10.20 3.98
CA ALA A 92 1.81 10.59 2.60
C ALA A 92 2.85 10.01 1.65
N ARG A 93 4.13 10.12 2.02
CA ARG A 93 5.24 9.63 1.22
C ARG A 93 5.16 8.11 1.00
N SER A 94 5.02 7.34 2.07
CA SER A 94 4.93 5.88 2.01
C SER A 94 3.69 5.41 1.22
N VAL A 95 2.56 6.11 1.38
CA VAL A 95 1.30 5.82 0.66
C VAL A 95 1.42 6.11 -0.83
N HIS A 96 2.00 7.27 -1.19
CA HIS A 96 2.28 7.59 -2.59
C HIS A 96 3.28 6.61 -3.21
N ASP A 97 4.30 6.21 -2.45
CA ASP A 97 5.31 5.28 -2.92
C ASP A 97 4.79 3.87 -3.10
N ALA A 98 3.89 3.43 -2.22
CA ALA A 98 3.22 2.15 -2.34
C ALA A 98 2.24 2.08 -3.52
N ALA A 99 1.76 3.23 -3.98
CA ALA A 99 0.79 3.33 -5.07
C ALA A 99 -0.41 2.38 -4.89
N TRP A 100 -0.89 2.29 -3.64
CA TRP A 100 -1.99 1.41 -3.23
C TRP A 100 -3.24 1.58 -4.10
N SER A 101 -3.64 2.83 -4.40
CA SER A 101 -4.77 3.11 -5.29
C SER A 101 -4.60 2.46 -6.66
N LEU A 102 -3.40 2.54 -7.23
CA LEU A 102 -3.12 2.01 -8.55
C LEU A 102 -3.12 0.48 -8.53
N LEU A 103 -2.61 -0.15 -7.46
CA LEU A 103 -2.68 -1.60 -7.29
C LEU A 103 -4.14 -2.08 -7.27
N VAL A 104 -4.97 -1.49 -6.40
CA VAL A 104 -6.39 -1.86 -6.27
C VAL A 104 -7.13 -1.66 -7.60
N GLN A 105 -6.90 -0.53 -8.29
CA GLN A 105 -7.47 -0.28 -9.61
C GLN A 105 -7.09 -1.34 -10.63
N LEU A 106 -5.80 -1.70 -10.71
CA LEU A 106 -5.32 -2.71 -11.67
C LEU A 106 -5.84 -4.10 -11.34
N VAL A 107 -5.94 -4.47 -10.06
CA VAL A 107 -6.52 -5.77 -9.66
C VAL A 107 -8.00 -5.83 -10.00
N ARG A 108 -8.79 -4.80 -9.66
CA ARG A 108 -10.23 -4.75 -10.01
C ARG A 108 -10.44 -4.80 -11.53
N TYR A 109 -9.65 -4.05 -12.29
CA TYR A 109 -9.69 -4.07 -13.75
C TYR A 109 -9.43 -5.47 -14.32
N MET A 110 -8.35 -6.13 -13.89
CA MET A 110 -8.00 -7.46 -14.38
C MET A 110 -8.97 -8.54 -13.91
N ALA A 111 -9.50 -8.41 -12.69
CA ALA A 111 -10.45 -9.35 -12.10
C ALA A 111 -11.78 -9.40 -12.87
N GLY A 112 -12.26 -8.26 -13.38
CA GLY A 112 -13.46 -8.20 -14.23
C GLY A 112 -13.36 -9.03 -15.51
N SER A 113 -12.15 -9.27 -16.02
CA SER A 113 -11.90 -10.15 -17.18
C SER A 113 -11.42 -11.55 -16.80
N GLY A 114 -10.90 -11.73 -15.57
CA GLY A 114 -10.26 -12.97 -15.10
C GLY A 114 -11.14 -13.86 -14.22
N GLY A 115 -12.37 -13.43 -13.87
CA GLY A 115 -13.29 -14.21 -13.05
C GLY A 115 -12.87 -14.33 -11.58
N ALA A 116 -12.08 -13.36 -11.08
CA ALA A 116 -11.75 -13.24 -9.67
C ALA A 116 -12.69 -12.24 -8.99
N GLU A 117 -13.13 -12.56 -7.77
CA GLU A 117 -13.87 -11.64 -6.93
C GLU A 117 -12.91 -10.71 -6.18
N VAL A 118 -13.20 -9.41 -6.18
CA VAL A 118 -12.40 -8.41 -5.45
C VAL A 118 -13.29 -7.66 -4.47
N VAL A 119 -13.02 -7.81 -3.18
CA VAL A 119 -13.79 -7.20 -2.09
C VAL A 119 -12.97 -6.12 -1.40
N LEU A 120 -13.57 -4.96 -1.17
CA LEU A 120 -13.01 -3.91 -0.32
C LEU A 120 -13.70 -3.96 1.04
N VAL A 121 -12.92 -4.02 2.12
CA VAL A 121 -13.44 -4.11 3.49
C VAL A 121 -13.11 -2.87 4.29
N ASP A 122 -13.95 -2.56 5.29
CA ASP A 122 -13.68 -1.47 6.23
C ASP A 122 -12.33 -1.70 6.93
N PRO A 123 -11.35 -0.77 6.85
CA PRO A 123 -10.06 -0.90 7.51
C PRO A 123 -10.11 -0.71 9.04
N ARG A 124 -11.22 -0.23 9.60
CA ARG A 124 -11.27 0.11 11.02
C ARG A 124 -11.04 -1.12 11.91
N GLY A 125 -10.06 -1.00 12.79
CA GLY A 125 -9.73 -2.03 13.78
C GLY A 125 -9.07 -3.29 13.21
N THR A 126 -8.76 -3.39 11.91
CA THR A 126 -8.16 -4.61 11.31
C THR A 126 -6.84 -5.02 11.99
N SER A 127 -6.00 -4.04 12.31
CA SER A 127 -4.72 -4.24 13.02
C SER A 127 -4.86 -4.47 14.54
N GLN A 128 -6.06 -4.28 15.09
CA GLN A 128 -6.37 -4.40 16.52
C GLN A 128 -7.19 -5.65 16.85
N THR A 129 -7.97 -6.15 15.89
CA THR A 129 -8.77 -7.37 15.99
C THR A 129 -7.87 -8.61 15.96
N CYS A 130 -8.10 -9.54 16.88
CA CYS A 130 -7.46 -10.85 16.82
C CYS A 130 -8.14 -11.73 15.76
N PRO A 131 -7.40 -12.30 14.80
CA PRO A 131 -8.00 -13.17 13.78
C PRO A 131 -8.50 -14.51 14.37
N LYS A 132 -8.00 -14.92 15.54
CA LYS A 132 -8.36 -16.19 16.19
C LYS A 132 -9.63 -16.09 17.03
N CYS A 133 -9.75 -15.06 17.87
CA CYS A 133 -10.84 -14.95 18.84
C CYS A 133 -11.74 -13.71 18.63
N GLY A 134 -11.43 -12.85 17.66
CA GLY A 134 -12.24 -11.65 17.37
C GLY A 134 -12.07 -10.49 18.35
N THR A 135 -11.36 -10.67 19.47
CA THR A 135 -11.16 -9.60 20.47
C THR A 135 -10.46 -8.39 19.86
N ILE A 136 -11.02 -7.21 20.07
CA ILE A 136 -10.46 -5.93 19.65
C ILE A 136 -9.71 -5.32 20.84
N LYS A 137 -8.41 -5.09 20.70
CA LYS A 137 -7.59 -4.45 21.74
C LYS A 137 -6.82 -3.31 21.11
N ALA A 138 -6.90 -2.12 21.71
CA ALA A 138 -6.11 -0.99 21.28
C ALA A 138 -4.62 -1.35 21.40
N ARG A 139 -3.86 -1.09 20.33
CA ARG A 139 -2.42 -1.40 20.26
C ARG A 139 -1.68 -0.19 19.74
N THR A 140 -0.47 0.01 20.26
CA THR A 140 0.46 1.01 19.74
C THR A 140 1.05 0.54 18.41
N LEU A 141 1.53 1.47 17.57
CA LEU A 141 2.09 1.18 16.25
C LEU A 141 3.49 0.54 16.29
N SER A 142 4.13 0.50 17.46
CA SER A 142 5.53 0.06 17.61
C SER A 142 5.71 -1.47 17.54
N PRO A 143 4.90 -2.31 18.24
CA PRO A 143 5.06 -3.75 18.17
C PRO A 143 4.71 -4.30 16.78
N ARG A 144 5.64 -5.08 16.20
CA ARG A 144 5.42 -5.83 14.96
C ARG A 144 4.72 -7.17 15.19
N ALA A 145 4.75 -7.69 16.41
CA ALA A 145 4.01 -8.89 16.79
C ALA A 145 2.59 -8.54 17.28
N HIS A 146 1.60 -9.25 16.77
CA HIS A 146 0.27 -9.35 17.35
C HIS A 146 0.29 -10.47 18.40
N ALA A 147 0.17 -10.12 19.68
CA ALA A 147 0.05 -11.08 20.77
C ALA A 147 -1.29 -10.89 21.49
N CYS A 148 -2.16 -11.88 21.45
CA CYS A 148 -3.48 -11.87 22.07
C CYS A 148 -3.55 -12.82 23.27
N ASP A 149 -4.36 -12.45 24.25
CA ASP A 149 -4.58 -13.21 25.48
C ASP A 149 -5.18 -14.61 25.21
N CYS A 150 -5.75 -14.84 24.01
CA CYS A 150 -6.20 -16.16 23.52
C CYS A 150 -5.07 -17.08 23.02
N GLY A 151 -3.80 -16.67 23.20
CA GLY A 151 -2.60 -17.37 22.74
C GLY A 151 -2.27 -17.18 21.25
N CYS A 152 -2.93 -16.27 20.54
CA CYS A 152 -2.58 -15.96 19.15
C CYS A 152 -1.34 -15.06 19.11
N VAL A 153 -0.26 -15.56 18.51
CA VAL A 153 0.97 -14.80 18.26
C VAL A 153 1.31 -14.86 16.77
N LEU A 154 1.21 -13.72 16.08
CA LEU A 154 1.45 -13.57 14.65
C LEU A 154 2.21 -12.27 14.36
N ASP A 155 2.76 -12.13 13.15
CA ASP A 155 3.10 -10.80 12.65
C ASP A 155 1.82 -9.96 12.52
N ARG A 156 1.90 -8.67 12.87
CA ARG A 156 0.75 -7.76 12.91
C ARG A 156 0.13 -7.56 11.54
N ASP A 157 0.94 -7.46 10.49
CA ASP A 157 0.45 -7.23 9.14
C ASP A 157 -0.20 -8.52 8.59
N VAL A 158 0.32 -9.69 8.99
CA VAL A 158 -0.33 -11.00 8.73
C VAL A 158 -1.67 -11.12 9.48
N ALA A 159 -1.71 -10.76 10.76
CA ALA A 159 -2.94 -10.81 11.55
C ALA A 159 -4.02 -9.89 10.95
N ALA A 160 -3.64 -8.68 10.54
CA ALA A 160 -4.54 -7.75 9.86
C ALA A 160 -5.05 -8.32 8.53
N ALA A 161 -4.17 -8.94 7.73
CA ALA A 161 -4.56 -9.58 6.47
C ALA A 161 -5.57 -10.72 6.67
N MET A 162 -5.41 -11.52 7.73
CA MET A 162 -6.39 -12.56 8.09
C MET A 162 -7.75 -11.95 8.47
N VAL A 163 -7.76 -10.88 9.27
CA VAL A 163 -9.02 -10.18 9.62
C VAL A 163 -9.69 -9.62 8.36
N VAL A 164 -8.94 -9.03 7.44
CA VAL A 164 -9.45 -8.54 6.15
C VAL A 164 -10.07 -9.67 5.34
N HIS A 165 -9.38 -10.82 5.26
CA HIS A 165 -9.90 -12.01 4.59
C HIS A 165 -11.18 -12.55 5.23
N HIS A 166 -11.23 -12.62 6.58
CA HIS A 166 -12.42 -13.06 7.31
C HIS A 166 -13.62 -12.13 7.07
N ARG A 167 -13.38 -10.80 7.04
CA ARG A 167 -14.42 -9.81 6.74
C ARG A 167 -14.94 -9.92 5.31
N ALA A 168 -14.08 -10.25 4.35
CA ALA A 168 -14.45 -10.37 2.94
C ALA A 168 -15.21 -11.66 2.63
N PHE A 169 -14.75 -12.81 3.15
CA PHE A 169 -15.21 -14.12 2.70
C PHE A 169 -15.85 -14.98 3.80
N GLY A 170 -15.99 -14.48 5.03
CA GLY A 170 -16.79 -15.11 6.09
C GLY A 170 -16.18 -16.36 6.74
N LEU A 171 -14.88 -16.60 6.60
CA LEU A 171 -14.23 -17.85 7.04
C LEU A 171 -13.57 -17.82 8.44
N GLY A 172 -14.19 -17.16 9.44
CA GLY A 172 -13.63 -17.15 10.81
C GLY A 172 -14.62 -16.83 11.95
N PRO A 173 -14.25 -17.05 13.22
CA PRO A 173 -15.06 -16.68 14.37
C PRO A 173 -15.32 -15.17 14.37
N GLY A 174 -16.60 -14.76 14.38
CA GLY A 174 -17.01 -13.35 14.22
C GLY A 174 -17.75 -13.03 12.91
N HIS A 175 -18.27 -14.04 12.21
CA HIS A 175 -19.26 -13.84 11.15
C HIS A 175 -20.39 -12.93 11.67
N GLY A 176 -20.56 -11.75 11.07
CA GLY A 176 -21.56 -10.76 11.49
C GLY A 176 -21.08 -9.69 12.47
N LEU A 177 -19.77 -9.46 12.64
CA LEU A 177 -19.28 -8.18 13.19
C LEU A 177 -19.65 -7.05 12.23
N ARG A 178 -20.90 -6.57 12.35
CA ARG A 178 -21.39 -5.34 11.74
C ARG A 178 -20.33 -4.26 11.97
N CYS A 179 -19.91 -3.59 10.91
CA CYS A 179 -19.17 -2.34 11.05
C CYS A 179 -19.94 -1.47 12.05
N VAL A 180 -19.28 -1.10 13.15
CA VAL A 180 -19.75 -0.01 13.99
C VAL A 180 -19.65 1.23 13.11
N SER A 181 -20.80 1.66 12.58
CA SER A 181 -21.07 2.86 11.75
C SER A 181 -20.70 2.81 10.25
N GLY A 182 -21.71 2.47 9.44
CA GLY A 182 -22.24 3.37 8.42
C GLY A 182 -21.42 3.64 7.15
N ARG A 183 -21.69 2.85 6.10
CA ARG A 183 -22.26 3.30 4.81
C ARG A 183 -22.45 2.08 3.93
N VAL A 184 -23.69 1.59 3.85
CA VAL A 184 -24.11 0.71 2.76
C VAL A 184 -24.24 1.63 1.55
N ALA A 185 -23.34 1.49 0.58
CA ALA A 185 -23.53 2.12 -0.71
C ALA A 185 -24.68 1.40 -1.41
N ALA A 186 -25.74 2.15 -1.73
CA ALA A 186 -26.76 1.77 -2.69
C ALA A 186 -26.17 1.73 -4.11
#